data_AF-A0A9P6KZ27-F1
#
_entry.id   AF-A0A9P6KZ27-F1
#
_cell.length_a   1.000
_cell.length_b   1.000
_cell.length_c   1.000
_cell.angle_alpha   90.00
_cell.angle_beta   90.00
_cell.angle_gamma   90.00
#
_symmetry.space_group_name_H-M   'P 1'
#
loop_
_entity.id
_entity.type
_entity.pdbx_description
1 polymer ?
#
loop_
_entity_poly.entity_id
_entity_poly.type
_entity_poly.pdbx_seq_one_letter_code
_entity_poly.pdbx_strand_id
1 'polypeptide(L)'
;MDFLRRMSSKIPLFEKIESKYKVKREYLLLGSILFAIVVIMSTPLGPLITSTLGILLPLRETLVVLKQVNPSKDEMKHLLVFWIIFGVLTGLDSYSGSIIRFIPLFYTIKFILLLYIGPYKFRGGKWMYDNVLSQIPEEWYVNAGGIDSALQKASEVVKDTAKDMEKKKTK
;
A
#
# COMPACT_ATOMS: atom_id res chain seq x y z
N MET A 1 -6.87 9.66 -19.91
CA MET A 1 -7.33 10.90 -19.25
C MET A 1 -8.46 10.64 -18.25
N ASP A 2 -9.30 9.63 -18.46
CA ASP A 2 -10.48 9.33 -17.63
C ASP A 2 -10.20 8.94 -16.18
N PHE A 3 -9.01 8.39 -15.92
CA PHE A 3 -8.56 8.01 -14.58
C PHE A 3 -8.44 9.21 -13.63
N LEU A 4 -7.85 10.31 -14.13
CA LEU A 4 -7.60 11.53 -13.38
C LEU A 4 -8.92 12.27 -13.08
N ARG A 5 -9.82 12.29 -14.06
CA ARG A 5 -11.17 12.86 -13.96
C ARG A 5 -12.00 12.20 -12.84
N ARG A 6 -11.86 10.88 -12.66
CA ARG A 6 -12.53 10.09 -11.61
C ARG A 6 -11.92 10.25 -10.20
N MET A 7 -10.64 10.58 -10.09
CA MET A 7 -10.01 10.86 -8.78
C MET A 7 -10.37 12.26 -8.29
N SER A 8 -10.51 13.22 -9.20
CA SER A 8 -10.81 14.60 -8.83
C SER A 8 -12.24 14.81 -8.31
N SER A 9 -13.22 14.02 -8.75
CA SER A 9 -14.60 14.10 -8.25
C SER A 9 -14.79 13.69 -6.78
N LYS A 10 -13.76 13.12 -6.14
CA LYS A 10 -13.84 12.62 -4.75
C LYS A 10 -13.28 13.59 -3.71
N ILE A 11 -12.79 14.76 -4.11
CA ILE A 11 -12.15 15.73 -3.22
C ILE A 11 -12.89 17.08 -3.32
N PRO A 12 -13.73 17.43 -2.32
CA PRO A 12 -14.55 18.65 -2.34
C PRO A 12 -13.73 19.95 -2.32
N LEU A 13 -12.42 19.86 -2.02
CA LEU A 13 -11.48 20.98 -2.07
C LEU A 13 -11.23 21.48 -3.51
N PHE A 14 -11.25 20.58 -4.50
CA PHE A 14 -10.98 20.95 -5.91
C PHE A 14 -12.18 21.63 -6.58
N GLU A 15 -13.40 21.41 -6.07
CA GLU A 15 -14.62 22.04 -6.56
C GLU A 15 -14.66 23.54 -6.26
N LYS A 16 -14.21 23.93 -5.05
CA LYS A 16 -14.07 25.33 -4.67
C LYS A 16 -13.03 26.08 -5.50
N ILE A 17 -11.93 25.42 -5.86
CA ILE A 17 -10.85 26.00 -6.67
C ILE A 17 -11.24 26.07 -8.16
N GLU A 18 -11.94 25.05 -8.66
CA GLU A 18 -12.43 24.97 -10.05
C GLU A 18 -13.45 26.08 -10.37
N SER A 19 -14.38 26.37 -9.46
CA SER A 19 -15.37 27.44 -9.69
C SER A 19 -14.74 28.83 -9.78
N LYS A 20 -13.57 29.03 -9.15
CA LYS A 20 -12.88 30.32 -9.08
C LYS A 20 -11.88 30.53 -10.22
N TYR A 21 -11.26 29.47 -10.75
CA TYR A 21 -10.16 29.59 -11.72
C TYR A 21 -10.36 28.90 -13.08
N LYS A 22 -11.46 28.15 -13.34
CA LYS A 22 -11.75 27.49 -14.65
C LYS A 22 -10.61 26.62 -15.22
N VAL A 23 -9.69 26.13 -14.39
CA VAL A 23 -8.59 25.25 -14.84
C VAL A 23 -9.03 23.78 -14.72
N LYS A 24 -8.76 22.98 -15.76
CA LYS A 24 -9.04 21.53 -15.80
C LYS A 24 -8.36 20.83 -14.61
N ARG A 25 -9.16 20.12 -13.81
CA ARG A 25 -8.79 19.39 -12.58
C ARG A 25 -7.56 18.48 -12.69
N GLU A 26 -7.29 17.92 -13.87
CA GLU A 26 -6.08 17.12 -14.13
C GLU A 26 -4.78 17.92 -14.00
N TYR A 27 -4.76 19.16 -14.50
CA TYR A 27 -3.59 20.03 -14.45
C TYR A 27 -3.34 20.60 -13.05
N LEU A 28 -4.39 20.77 -12.25
CA LEU A 28 -4.27 21.16 -10.84
C LEU A 28 -3.63 20.06 -10.00
N LEU A 29 -4.05 18.80 -10.19
CA LEU A 29 -3.45 17.65 -9.50
C LEU A 29 -1.99 17.48 -9.92
N LEU A 30 -1.71 17.50 -11.24
CA LEU A 30 -0.35 17.38 -11.76
C LEU A 30 0.53 18.53 -11.25
N GLY A 31 0.02 19.77 -11.29
CA GLY A 31 0.71 20.96 -10.80
C GLY A 31 0.98 20.91 -9.29
N SER A 32 0.05 20.39 -8.48
CA SER A 32 0.27 20.23 -7.03
C SER A 32 1.35 19.20 -6.70
N ILE A 33 1.42 18.11 -7.48
CA ILE A 33 2.46 17.08 -7.36
C ILE A 33 3.82 17.67 -7.76
N LEU A 34 3.86 18.41 -8.87
CA LEU A 34 5.08 19.04 -9.37
C LEU A 34 5.59 20.13 -8.40
N PHE A 35 4.67 20.92 -7.85
CA PHE A 35 4.97 21.89 -6.80
C PHE A 35 5.51 21.21 -5.53
N ALA A 36 4.90 20.10 -5.10
CA ALA A 36 5.40 19.33 -3.96
C ALA A 36 6.82 18.81 -4.21
N ILE A 37 7.14 18.34 -5.42
CA ILE A 37 8.49 17.91 -5.80
C ILE A 37 9.49 19.08 -5.69
N VAL A 38 9.13 20.26 -6.22
CA VAL A 38 9.99 21.46 -6.13
C VAL A 38 10.22 21.85 -4.67
N VAL A 39 9.17 21.86 -3.85
CA VAL A 39 9.27 22.17 -2.41
C VAL A 39 10.16 21.16 -1.68
N ILE A 40 10.02 19.86 -1.97
CA ILE A 40 10.85 18.79 -1.40
C ILE A 40 12.33 18.97 -1.78
N MET A 41 12.63 19.40 -3.00
CA MET A 41 14.01 19.65 -3.45
C MET A 41 14.61 20.93 -2.87
N SER A 42 13.80 21.97 -2.68
CA SER A 42 14.29 23.28 -2.20
C SER A 42 14.35 23.39 -0.68
N THR A 43 13.70 22.48 0.07
CA THR A 43 13.54 22.64 1.52
C THR A 43 14.03 21.41 2.28
N PRO A 44 14.74 21.57 3.43
CA PRO A 44 15.10 20.45 4.32
C PRO A 44 13.90 19.74 4.94
N LEU A 45 12.66 20.21 4.70
CA LEU A 45 11.41 19.57 5.13
C LEU A 45 11.00 18.38 4.25
N GLY A 46 11.71 18.10 3.15
CA GLY A 46 11.44 16.96 2.26
C GLY A 46 11.18 15.61 2.96
N PRO A 47 11.99 15.18 3.95
CA PRO A 47 11.78 13.92 4.67
C PRO A 47 10.47 13.89 5.45
N LEU A 48 10.10 15.01 6.08
CA LEU A 48 8.86 15.13 6.85
C LEU A 48 7.64 15.08 5.95
N ILE A 49 7.70 15.79 4.82
CA ILE A 49 6.60 15.83 3.84
C ILE A 49 6.37 14.44 3.25
N THR A 50 7.44 13.79 2.80
CA THR A 50 7.35 12.46 2.17
C THR A 50 6.90 11.38 3.16
N SER A 51 7.35 11.44 4.41
CA SER A 51 6.90 10.52 5.47
C SER A 51 5.43 10.73 5.83
N THR A 52 4.99 11.98 5.96
CA THR A 52 3.59 12.32 6.25
C THR A 52 2.67 11.89 5.11
N LEU A 53 3.07 12.13 3.86
CA LEU A 53 2.32 11.69 2.68
C LEU A 53 2.30 10.17 2.56
N GLY A 54 3.39 9.47 2.88
CA GLY A 54 3.43 8.02 2.93
C GLY A 54 2.44 7.42 3.93
N ILE A 55 2.15 8.10 5.03
CA ILE A 55 1.10 7.70 5.97
C ILE A 55 -0.30 8.06 5.44
N LEU A 56 -0.48 9.27 4.91
CA LEU A 56 -1.78 9.79 4.49
C LEU A 56 -2.33 9.13 3.22
N LEU A 57 -1.46 8.79 2.26
CA LEU A 57 -1.85 8.21 0.96
C LEU A 57 -2.66 6.92 1.12
N PRO A 58 -2.16 5.87 1.80
CA PRO A 58 -2.90 4.62 2.01
C PRO A 58 -3.94 4.72 3.13
N LEU A 59 -3.99 5.81 3.91
CA LEU A 59 -4.82 5.90 5.12
C LEU A 59 -6.30 5.66 4.81
N ARG A 60 -6.80 6.27 3.73
CA ARG A 60 -8.20 6.10 3.33
C ARG A 60 -8.50 4.65 2.95
N GLU A 61 -7.61 4.01 2.21
CA GLU A 61 -7.76 2.63 1.75
C GLU A 61 -7.66 1.66 2.94
N THR A 62 -6.69 1.87 3.82
CA THR A 62 -6.52 1.12 5.08
C THR A 62 -7.77 1.18 5.94
N LEU A 63 -8.37 2.37 6.13
CA LEU A 63 -9.59 2.54 6.91
C LEU A 63 -10.82 1.88 6.27
N VAL A 64 -10.88 1.83 4.93
CA VAL A 64 -11.97 1.14 4.22
C VAL A 64 -11.83 -0.37 4.38
N VAL A 65 -10.63 -0.93 4.15
CA VAL A 65 -10.36 -2.36 4.32
C VAL A 65 -10.59 -2.80 5.76
N LEU A 66 -10.18 -2.00 6.75
CA LEU A 66 -10.38 -2.30 8.17
C LEU A 66 -11.85 -2.36 8.59
N LYS A 67 -12.73 -1.62 7.89
CA LYS A 67 -14.18 -1.63 8.17
C LYS A 67 -14.93 -2.76 7.45
N GLN A 68 -14.29 -3.45 6.51
CA GLN A 68 -14.91 -4.57 5.80
C GLN A 68 -14.92 -5.81 6.70
N VAL A 69 -16.05 -6.52 6.74
CA VAL A 69 -16.20 -7.77 7.50
C VAL A 69 -15.41 -8.92 6.86
N ASN A 70 -15.22 -8.88 5.54
CA ASN A 70 -14.42 -9.86 4.80
C ASN A 70 -13.60 -9.16 3.70
N PRO A 71 -12.46 -8.54 4.06
CA PRO A 71 -11.63 -7.82 3.11
C PRO A 71 -11.02 -8.76 2.06
N SER A 72 -10.82 -8.26 0.84
CA SER A 72 -10.18 -9.06 -0.20
C SER A 72 -8.73 -9.38 0.18
N LYS A 73 -8.30 -10.63 -0.02
CA LYS A 73 -6.91 -11.04 0.23
C LYS A 73 -5.91 -10.19 -0.56
N ASP A 74 -6.28 -9.78 -1.78
CA ASP A 74 -5.41 -8.97 -2.63
C ASP A 74 -5.29 -7.52 -2.13
N GLU A 75 -6.37 -6.97 -1.58
CA GLU A 75 -6.38 -5.62 -0.97
C GLU A 75 -5.51 -5.59 0.30
N MET A 76 -5.64 -6.61 1.16
CA MET A 76 -4.79 -6.74 2.34
C MET A 76 -3.32 -6.92 1.97
N LYS A 77 -3.01 -7.81 1.02
CA LYS A 77 -1.63 -8.01 0.54
C LYS A 77 -1.03 -6.72 0.00
N HIS A 78 -1.76 -5.97 -0.82
CA HIS A 78 -1.30 -4.71 -1.37
C HIS A 78 -0.94 -3.69 -0.28
N LEU A 79 -1.80 -3.53 0.74
CA LEU A 79 -1.54 -2.64 1.87
C LEU A 79 -0.28 -3.07 2.64
N LEU A 80 -0.13 -4.36 2.94
CA LEU A 80 1.05 -4.88 3.64
C LEU A 80 2.34 -4.60 2.86
N VAL A 81 2.33 -4.82 1.54
CA VAL A 81 3.48 -4.54 0.66
C VAL A 81 3.83 -3.06 0.68
N PHE A 82 2.82 -2.18 0.60
CA PHE A 82 3.02 -0.74 0.74
C PHE A 82 3.72 -0.40 2.07
N TRP A 83 3.22 -0.93 3.19
CA TRP A 83 3.76 -0.65 4.52
C TRP A 83 5.20 -1.15 4.70
N ILE A 84 5.54 -2.31 4.15
CA ILE A 84 6.92 -2.84 4.18
C ILE A 84 7.86 -1.88 3.44
N ILE A 85 7.49 -1.48 2.21
CA ILE A 85 8.32 -0.57 1.40
C ILE A 85 8.43 0.79 2.07
N PHE A 86 7.32 1.33 2.57
CA PHE A 86 7.31 2.58 3.32
C PHE A 86 8.22 2.50 4.54
N GLY A 87 8.22 1.39 5.28
CA GLY A 87 9.10 1.14 6.42
C GLY A 87 10.57 1.14 6.02
N VAL A 88 10.95 0.44 4.96
CA VAL A 88 12.33 0.42 4.44
C VAL A 88 12.78 1.82 4.02
N LEU A 89 11.97 2.53 3.23
CA LEU A 89 12.29 3.88 2.77
C LEU A 89 12.37 4.88 3.92
N THR A 90 11.59 4.69 4.98
CA THR A 90 11.62 5.54 6.18
C THR A 90 12.82 5.22 7.07
N GLY A 91 13.23 3.96 7.18
CA GLY A 91 14.48 3.58 7.84
C GLY A 91 15.71 4.17 7.13
N LEU A 92 15.69 4.22 5.79
CA LEU A 92 16.75 4.87 5.00
C LEU A 92 16.82 6.39 5.23
N ASP A 93 15.72 7.06 5.58
CA ASP A 93 15.75 8.50 5.92
C ASP A 93 16.65 8.79 7.13
N SER A 94 16.76 7.86 8.08
CA SER A 94 17.66 8.00 9.23
C SER A 94 19.13 8.07 8.82
N TYR A 95 19.50 7.54 7.65
CA TYR A 95 20.84 7.59 7.05
C TYR A 95 20.99 8.65 5.96
N SER A 96 20.02 9.55 5.86
CA SER A 96 19.88 10.52 4.78
C SER A 96 21.14 11.31 4.45
N GLY A 97 21.93 11.73 5.46
CA GLY A 97 23.17 12.48 5.21
C GLY A 97 24.16 11.76 4.30
N SER A 98 24.28 10.43 4.43
CA SER A 98 25.14 9.60 3.58
C SER A 98 24.47 9.25 2.25
N ILE A 99 23.16 9.01 2.26
CA ILE A 99 22.40 8.63 1.06
C ILE A 99 22.28 9.81 0.08
N ILE A 100 22.03 11.03 0.54
CA ILE A 100 21.93 12.22 -0.31
C ILE A 100 23.24 12.48 -1.05
N ARG A 101 24.38 12.17 -0.42
CA ARG A 101 25.70 12.30 -1.06
C ARG A 101 25.89 11.31 -2.21
N PHE A 102 25.26 10.13 -2.14
CA PHE A 102 25.34 9.11 -3.18
C PHE A 102 24.24 9.29 -4.26
N ILE A 103 23.03 9.67 -3.84
CA ILE A 103 21.86 9.87 -4.69
C ILE A 103 21.21 11.22 -4.32
N PRO A 104 21.55 12.31 -5.04
CA PRO A 104 21.07 13.66 -4.72
C PRO A 104 19.56 13.86 -4.88
N LEU A 105 18.84 12.91 -5.49
CA LEU A 105 17.38 12.96 -5.71
C LEU A 105 16.61 11.90 -4.92
N PHE A 106 17.19 11.35 -3.85
CA PHE A 106 16.60 10.26 -3.08
C PHE A 106 15.16 10.54 -2.62
N TYR A 107 14.89 11.72 -2.06
CA TYR A 107 13.55 12.06 -1.56
C TYR A 107 12.51 12.24 -2.67
N THR A 108 12.92 12.76 -3.82
CA THR A 108 12.04 12.87 -4.99
C THR A 108 11.68 11.48 -5.52
N ILE A 109 12.66 10.58 -5.60
CA ILE A 109 12.45 9.20 -6.02
C ILE A 109 11.53 8.48 -5.02
N LYS A 110 11.80 8.61 -3.71
CA LYS A 110 10.95 8.09 -2.63
C LYS A 110 9.51 8.60 -2.77
N PHE A 111 9.33 9.89 -3.00
CA PHE A 111 8.01 10.50 -3.17
C PHE A 111 7.24 9.93 -4.37
N ILE A 112 7.88 9.87 -5.54
CA ILE A 112 7.27 9.31 -6.76
C ILE A 112 6.91 7.84 -6.55
N LEU A 113 7.80 7.08 -5.92
CA LEU A 113 7.58 5.66 -5.65
C LEU A 113 6.40 5.45 -4.68
N LEU A 114 6.31 6.23 -3.60
CA LEU A 114 5.16 6.19 -2.69
C LEU A 114 3.85 6.62 -3.39
N LEU A 115 3.91 7.62 -4.26
CA LEU A 115 2.76 8.07 -5.04
C LEU A 115 2.31 7.02 -6.08
N TYR A 116 3.25 6.24 -6.62
CA TYR A 116 2.97 5.17 -7.58
C TYR A 116 2.34 3.94 -6.90
N ILE A 117 2.86 3.54 -5.74
CA ILE A 117 2.40 2.34 -5.02
C ILE A 117 1.16 2.63 -4.18
N GLY A 118 1.05 3.83 -3.61
CA GLY A 118 0.01 4.18 -2.62
C GLY A 118 -1.44 3.99 -3.08
N PRO A 119 -1.83 4.32 -4.33
CA PRO A 119 -3.19 4.11 -4.79
C PRO A 119 -3.41 2.66 -5.26
N TYR A 120 -4.38 1.96 -4.66
CA TYR A 120 -4.77 0.60 -5.07
C TYR A 120 -5.06 0.48 -6.58
N LYS A 121 -5.56 1.57 -7.15
CA LYS A 121 -5.89 1.68 -8.57
C LYS A 121 -4.73 1.47 -9.54
N PHE A 122 -3.49 1.76 -9.14
CA PHE A 122 -2.33 1.61 -10.02
C PHE A 122 -1.75 0.18 -10.04
N ARG A 123 -2.29 -0.75 -9.23
CA ARG A 123 -1.75 -2.12 -9.07
C ARG A 123 -0.25 -2.16 -8.74
N GLY A 124 0.36 -1.04 -8.32
CA GLY A 124 1.79 -0.92 -8.06
C GLY A 124 2.27 -1.88 -6.98
N GLY A 125 1.48 -2.08 -5.91
CA GLY A 125 1.80 -3.06 -4.88
C GLY A 125 1.72 -4.53 -5.34
N LYS A 126 0.95 -4.86 -6.41
CA LYS A 126 1.01 -6.22 -6.99
C LYS A 126 2.32 -6.41 -7.77
N TRP A 127 2.71 -5.42 -8.55
CA TRP A 127 3.99 -5.45 -9.27
C TRP A 127 5.17 -5.52 -8.30
N MET A 128 5.13 -4.80 -7.18
CA MET A 128 6.18 -4.90 -6.16
C MET A 128 6.14 -6.22 -5.39
N TYR A 129 4.97 -6.80 -5.14
CA TYR A 129 4.88 -8.14 -4.55
C TYR A 129 5.57 -9.17 -5.45
N ASP A 130 5.24 -9.15 -6.74
CA ASP A 130 5.75 -10.10 -7.74
C ASP A 130 7.25 -9.93 -8.03
N ASN A 131 7.83 -8.74 -7.80
CA ASN A 131 9.25 -8.47 -8.10
C ASN A 131 10.17 -8.38 -6.86
N VAL A 132 9.66 -7.94 -5.71
CA VAL A 132 10.50 -7.65 -4.53
C VAL A 132 10.25 -8.64 -3.40
N LEU A 133 8.99 -8.94 -3.10
CA LEU A 133 8.66 -9.82 -1.97
C LEU A 133 8.65 -11.31 -2.34
N SER A 134 8.30 -11.66 -3.58
CA SER A 134 8.38 -13.03 -4.10
C SER A 134 9.80 -13.60 -4.13
N GLN A 135 10.81 -12.72 -4.06
CA GLN A 135 12.23 -13.10 -4.06
C GLN A 135 12.76 -13.45 -2.67
N ILE A 136 11.97 -13.21 -1.61
CA ILE A 136 12.37 -13.58 -0.25
C ILE A 136 12.08 -15.07 -0.09
N PRO A 137 13.07 -15.90 0.30
CA PRO A 137 12.87 -17.34 0.44
C PRO A 137 11.85 -17.65 1.54
N GLU A 138 10.87 -18.49 1.21
CA GLU A 138 9.78 -18.90 2.11
C GLU A 138 10.27 -19.54 3.41
N GLU A 139 11.46 -20.13 3.39
CA GLU A 139 12.14 -20.72 4.53
C GLU A 139 12.30 -19.76 5.72
N TRP A 140 12.34 -18.45 5.49
CA TRP A 140 12.61 -17.45 6.54
C TRP A 140 11.36 -17.04 7.33
N TYR A 141 10.16 -17.24 6.79
CA TYR A 141 8.91 -16.77 7.39
C TYR A 141 7.80 -17.84 7.46
N VAL A 142 7.93 -18.94 6.72
CA VAL A 142 7.08 -20.12 6.89
C VAL A 142 7.71 -21.00 7.96
N ASN A 143 7.32 -20.78 9.21
CA ASN A 143 7.53 -21.80 10.23
C ASN A 143 6.59 -22.96 9.87
N ALA A 144 7.13 -24.00 9.22
CA ALA A 144 6.42 -25.10 8.55
C ALA A 144 5.40 -25.88 9.41
N GLY A 145 5.22 -25.52 10.68
CA GLY A 145 4.36 -26.22 11.63
C GLY A 145 3.24 -25.39 12.25
N GLY A 146 3.02 -24.11 11.90
CA GLY A 146 2.03 -23.27 12.58
C GLY A 146 0.63 -23.29 11.95
N ILE A 147 0.54 -22.71 10.75
CA ILE A 147 -0.74 -22.48 10.06
C ILE A 147 -1.22 -23.76 9.36
N ASP A 148 -0.32 -24.48 8.69
CA ASP A 148 -0.66 -25.71 7.97
C ASP A 148 -0.99 -26.87 8.93
N SER A 149 -0.32 -26.95 10.09
CA SER A 149 -0.63 -27.98 11.09
C SER A 149 -1.98 -27.72 11.79
N ALA A 150 -2.34 -26.45 12.02
CA ALA A 150 -3.63 -26.08 12.56
C ALA A 150 -4.76 -26.35 11.56
N LEU A 151 -4.53 -26.08 10.27
CA LEU A 151 -5.44 -26.43 9.17
C LEU A 151 -5.61 -27.94 9.00
N GLN A 152 -4.52 -28.71 9.10
CA GLN A 152 -4.57 -30.18 9.05
C GLN A 152 -5.35 -30.75 10.23
N LYS A 153 -5.06 -30.32 11.47
CA LYS A 153 -5.81 -30.74 12.67
C LYS A 153 -7.30 -30.41 12.57
N ALA A 154 -7.65 -29.21 12.09
CA ALA A 154 -9.04 -28.84 11.89
C ALA A 154 -9.71 -29.73 10.81
N SER A 155 -9.01 -30.05 9.72
CA SER A 155 -9.52 -30.95 8.68
C SER A 155 -9.71 -32.39 9.17
N GLU A 156 -8.81 -32.89 10.02
CA GLU A 156 -8.91 -34.22 10.64
C GLU A 156 -10.13 -34.30 11.56
N VAL A 157 -10.32 -33.34 12.46
CA VAL A 157 -11.48 -33.31 13.38
C VAL A 157 -12.80 -33.26 12.61
N VAL A 158 -12.86 -32.50 11.51
CA VAL A 158 -14.05 -32.45 10.64
C VAL A 158 -14.30 -33.80 9.95
N LYS A 159 -13.25 -34.48 9.47
CA LYS A 159 -13.38 -35.81 8.84
C LYS A 159 -13.79 -36.89 9.85
N ASP A 160 -13.25 -36.86 11.05
CA ASP A 160 -13.59 -37.83 12.10
C ASP A 160 -15.03 -37.61 12.60
N THR A 161 -15.43 -36.36 12.80
CA THR A 161 -16.82 -36.01 13.15
C THR A 161 -17.80 -36.42 12.04
N ALA A 162 -17.42 -36.26 10.77
CA ALA A 162 -18.25 -36.70 9.64
C ALA A 162 -18.41 -38.23 9.60
N LYS A 163 -17.32 -38.98 9.82
CA LYS A 163 -17.34 -40.45 9.90
C LYS A 163 -18.17 -40.96 11.08
N ASP A 164 -18.09 -40.29 12.23
CA ASP A 164 -18.88 -40.66 13.42
C ASP A 164 -20.37 -40.38 13.22
N MET A 165 -20.73 -39.30 12.51
CA MET A 165 -22.11 -39.03 12.12
C MET A 165 -22.65 -40.01 11.07
N GLU A 166 -21.83 -40.46 10.11
CA GLU A 166 -22.21 -41.49 9.14
C GLU A 166 -22.42 -42.86 9.82
N LYS A 167 -21.53 -43.27 10.73
CA LYS A 167 -21.69 -44.50 11.50
C LYS A 167 -22.94 -44.50 12.38
N LYS A 168 -23.33 -43.34 12.92
CA LYS A 168 -24.52 -43.20 13.76
C LYS A 168 -25.83 -43.17 12.98
N LYS A 169 -25.80 -42.86 11.67
CA LYS A 169 -26.97 -42.92 10.77
C LYS A 169 -27.22 -44.30 10.15
N THR A 170 -26.24 -45.20 10.20
CA THR A 170 -26.32 -46.53 9.55
C THR A 170 -26.68 -47.66 10.53
N LYS A 171 -27.05 -47.31 11.77
CA LYS A 171 -27.47 -48.21 12.84
C LYS A 171 -28.85 -47.80 13.32
#